data_AF-A0A3P1W8G2-F1
#
_entry.id   AF-A0A3P1W8G2-F1
#
_cell.length_a   1.000
_cell.length_b   1.000
_cell.length_c   1.000
_cell.angle_alpha   90.00
_cell.angle_beta   90.00
_cell.angle_gamma   90.00
#
_symmetry.space_group_name_H-M   'P 1'
#
loop_
_entity.id
_entity.type
_entity.pdbx_description
1 polymer ?
#
loop_
_entity_poly.entity_id
_entity_poly.type
_entity_poly.pdbx_seq_one_letter_code
_entity_poly.pdbx_strand_id
1 'polypeptide(L)'
;MIGDDEKYTVTVVSVPGDYIPTKPEVGDDREKDSSTVSASTIVGLRKDGDKDLSLDFGFVRPEVTVGDYVWFDVNKDGLQDATDRPIEGVELMITGPDGQPVKDVNGDPVAPVKTDASGKYLFEKLPVLDDNQSYTVTVVAPEGYIPTKPEVGDDRALDSSTNSAKTVLPLVADGAKDLSLDFGFVRPEVTV
;
A
#
# COMPACT_ATOMS: atom_id res chain seq x y z
N MET A 1 23.65 23.72 45.22
CA MET A 1 24.23 22.62 44.40
C MET A 1 23.11 22.14 43.51
N ILE A 2 23.25 22.26 42.20
CA ILE A 2 22.34 21.63 41.24
C ILE A 2 22.75 20.16 41.20
N GLY A 3 21.80 19.22 41.32
CA GLY A 3 22.09 17.78 41.35
C GLY A 3 22.72 17.32 40.03
N ASP A 4 23.69 16.41 40.12
CA ASP A 4 24.64 16.09 39.04
C ASP A 4 24.08 15.36 37.79
N ASP A 5 22.77 15.11 37.73
CA ASP A 5 22.14 14.20 36.72
C ASP A 5 20.88 14.76 36.03
N GLU A 6 20.69 16.09 35.92
CA GLU A 6 19.51 16.63 35.23
C GLU A 6 19.55 16.31 33.72
N LYS A 7 18.93 15.19 33.36
CA LYS A 7 18.55 14.83 32.00
C LYS A 7 17.18 15.39 31.70
N TYR A 8 17.01 15.95 30.51
CA TYR A 8 15.72 16.42 30.04
C TYR A 8 15.06 15.34 29.21
N THR A 9 13.77 15.11 29.41
CA THR A 9 12.96 14.21 28.58
C THR A 9 12.06 15.03 27.68
N VAL A 10 12.12 14.73 26.38
CA VAL A 10 11.17 15.23 25.39
C VAL A 10 10.19 14.10 25.09
N THR A 11 8.90 14.39 25.22
CA THR A 11 7.83 13.47 24.85
C THR A 11 6.97 14.11 23.77
N VAL A 12 6.80 13.42 22.65
CA VAL A 12 5.85 13.79 21.62
C VAL A 12 4.45 13.48 22.15
N VAL A 13 3.70 14.52 22.48
CA VAL A 13 2.35 14.41 23.08
C VAL A 13 1.24 14.40 22.03
N SER A 14 1.54 14.83 20.80
CA SER A 14 0.62 14.76 19.66
C SER A 14 1.39 14.81 18.35
N VAL A 15 0.80 14.21 17.32
CA VAL A 15 1.24 14.28 15.93
C VAL A 15 0.10 14.81 15.08
N PRO A 16 0.36 15.61 14.02
CA PRO A 16 -0.69 16.06 13.12
C PRO A 16 -1.28 14.87 12.34
N GLY A 17 -2.61 14.76 12.28
CA GLY A 17 -3.29 13.74 11.46
C GLY A 17 -2.93 12.30 11.86
N ASP A 18 -2.88 11.42 10.86
CA ASP A 18 -2.74 9.96 11.05
C ASP A 18 -1.28 9.49 10.91
N TYR A 19 -0.32 10.38 11.16
CA TYR A 19 1.09 10.02 11.11
C TYR A 19 1.45 9.03 12.22
N ILE A 20 2.27 8.04 11.89
CA ILE A 20 2.84 7.09 12.84
C ILE A 20 4.34 7.32 13.02
N PRO A 21 4.92 7.01 14.18
CA PRO A 21 6.38 7.05 14.35
C PRO A 21 7.07 6.14 13.34
N THR A 22 8.12 6.65 12.71
CA THR A 22 9.06 5.80 11.97
C THR A 22 9.75 4.84 12.92
N LYS A 23 10.37 3.78 12.38
CA LYS A 23 11.18 2.86 13.18
C LYS A 23 12.30 3.66 13.87
N PRO A 24 12.33 3.68 15.22
CA PRO A 24 13.36 4.42 15.94
C PRO A 24 14.66 3.62 16.01
N GLU A 25 15.75 4.31 16.38
CA GLU A 25 17.07 3.73 16.68
C GLU A 25 17.62 2.90 15.51
N VAL A 26 17.44 3.40 14.28
CA VAL A 26 17.92 2.74 13.06
C VAL A 26 19.32 3.25 12.73
N GLY A 27 20.30 2.36 12.91
CA GLY A 27 21.72 2.67 12.71
C GLY A 27 22.41 2.96 14.03
N ASP A 28 23.65 3.47 13.94
CA ASP A 28 24.49 3.74 15.13
C ASP A 28 24.70 5.25 15.39
N ASP A 29 24.05 6.13 14.61
CA ASP A 29 24.24 7.58 14.67
C ASP A 29 22.96 8.28 15.16
N ARG A 30 22.97 8.63 16.44
CA ARG A 30 21.84 9.27 17.12
C ARG A 30 21.50 10.67 16.60
N GLU A 31 22.42 11.34 15.91
CA GLU A 31 22.14 12.64 15.29
C GLU A 31 21.40 12.51 13.95
N LYS A 32 21.20 11.27 13.47
CA LYS A 32 20.57 10.99 12.19
C LYS A 32 19.45 9.95 12.25
N ASP A 33 19.20 9.36 13.42
CA ASP A 33 18.14 8.37 13.61
C ASP A 33 16.97 8.94 14.43
N SER A 34 15.78 8.37 14.24
CA SER A 34 14.63 8.74 15.05
C SER A 34 14.77 8.16 16.45
N SER A 35 14.60 8.97 17.48
CA SER A 35 14.31 8.53 18.83
C SER A 35 12.90 7.91 18.92
N THR A 36 12.66 7.12 19.96
CA THR A 36 11.28 6.76 20.33
C THR A 36 10.49 8.02 20.70
N VAL A 37 9.15 7.95 20.72
CA VAL A 37 8.27 9.11 21.03
C VAL A 37 8.48 9.74 22.42
N SER A 38 9.29 9.12 23.29
CA SER A 38 9.77 9.71 24.53
C SER A 38 11.26 9.40 24.71
N ALA A 39 12.10 10.43 24.67
CA ALA A 39 13.55 10.28 24.74
C ALA A 39 14.20 11.34 25.64
N SER A 40 15.27 10.93 26.32
CA SER A 40 16.02 11.80 27.22
C SER A 40 17.38 12.17 26.66
N THR A 41 17.87 13.36 27.03
CA THR A 41 19.23 13.79 26.71
C THR A 41 20.26 12.79 27.23
N ILE A 42 21.29 12.50 26.43
CA ILE A 42 22.37 11.59 26.84
C ILE A 42 23.50 12.33 27.57
N VAL A 43 23.65 13.62 27.26
CA VAL A 43 24.55 14.55 27.94
C VAL A 43 23.78 15.38 28.97
N GLY A 44 24.46 15.77 30.06
CA GLY A 44 23.92 16.73 31.01
C GLY A 44 24.06 18.15 30.46
N LEU A 45 22.95 18.87 30.32
CA LEU A 45 22.94 20.27 29.87
C LEU A 45 23.06 21.17 31.11
N ARG A 46 24.26 21.67 31.39
CA ARG A 46 24.66 22.27 32.68
C ARG A 46 25.03 23.75 32.60
N LYS A 47 25.35 24.24 31.40
CA LYS A 47 25.79 25.62 31.16
C LYS A 47 24.86 26.32 30.19
N ASP A 48 24.82 27.64 30.29
CA ASP A 48 24.17 28.47 29.30
C ASP A 48 24.73 28.18 27.91
N GLY A 49 23.84 27.87 26.97
CA GLY A 49 24.18 27.48 25.60
C GLY A 49 24.42 25.99 25.35
N ASP A 50 24.37 25.12 26.36
CA ASP A 50 24.42 23.66 26.15
C ASP A 50 23.21 23.18 25.32
N LYS A 51 23.44 22.24 24.40
CA LYS A 51 22.42 21.67 23.51
C LYS A 51 22.61 20.17 23.34
N ASP A 52 21.51 19.44 23.28
CA ASP A 52 21.45 18.08 22.74
C ASP A 52 20.51 18.14 21.54
N LEU A 53 21.08 17.95 20.34
CA LEU A 53 20.34 17.99 19.07
C LEU A 53 20.13 16.59 18.50
N SER A 54 20.39 15.53 19.29
CA SER A 54 20.25 14.12 18.90
C SER A 54 18.87 13.53 19.26
N LEU A 55 17.89 14.40 19.55
CA LEU A 55 16.52 14.03 19.87
C LEU A 55 15.64 14.31 18.65
N ASP A 56 15.77 13.46 17.65
CA ASP A 56 14.99 13.55 16.42
C ASP A 56 13.77 12.62 16.48
N PHE A 57 12.65 13.02 15.89
CA PHE A 57 11.40 12.24 15.91
C PHE A 57 10.83 12.19 14.49
N GLY A 58 11.10 11.10 13.76
CA GLY A 58 10.59 10.89 12.42
C GLY A 58 9.18 10.31 12.44
N PHE A 59 8.32 10.83 11.57
CA PHE A 59 6.94 10.36 11.39
C PHE A 59 6.64 10.16 9.91
N VAL A 60 5.79 9.17 9.61
CA VAL A 60 5.34 8.85 8.25
C VAL A 60 3.82 8.74 8.21
N ARG A 61 3.19 9.07 7.07
CA ARG A 61 1.78 8.72 6.85
C ARG A 61 1.74 7.25 6.41
N PRO A 62 0.99 6.39 7.11
CA PRO A 62 0.91 5.00 6.72
C PRO A 62 0.21 4.87 5.37
N GLU A 63 0.79 4.09 4.47
CA GLU A 63 0.24 3.87 3.13
C GLU A 63 0.21 2.39 2.75
N VAL A 64 -0.69 2.03 1.83
CA VAL A 64 -0.84 0.67 1.32
C VAL A 64 -0.84 0.62 -0.21
N THR A 65 -0.70 -0.58 -0.77
CA THR A 65 -0.67 -0.81 -2.22
C THR A 65 -1.65 -1.89 -2.64
N VAL A 66 -2.34 -1.69 -3.78
CA VAL A 66 -3.27 -2.67 -4.39
C VAL A 66 -2.88 -2.93 -5.85
N GLY A 67 -2.88 -4.19 -6.29
CA GLY A 67 -2.50 -4.66 -7.64
C GLY A 67 -3.15 -6.01 -8.01
N ASP A 68 -2.78 -6.72 -9.08
CA ASP A 68 -1.43 -6.74 -9.68
C ASP A 68 -1.39 -7.00 -11.20
N TYR A 69 -2.16 -7.94 -11.76
CA TYR A 69 -1.91 -8.47 -13.12
C TYR A 69 -3.16 -8.62 -14.01
N VAL A 70 -2.98 -8.38 -15.31
CA VAL A 70 -3.99 -8.61 -16.35
C VAL A 70 -3.40 -9.43 -17.50
N TRP A 71 -4.07 -10.52 -17.90
CA TRP A 71 -3.60 -11.43 -18.94
C TRP A 71 -4.69 -11.90 -19.89
N PHE A 72 -4.26 -12.32 -21.07
CA PHE A 72 -5.03 -13.19 -21.94
C PHE A 72 -4.89 -14.61 -21.45
N ASP A 73 -5.99 -15.17 -20.95
CA ASP A 73 -6.08 -16.59 -20.58
C ASP A 73 -6.22 -17.41 -21.87
N VAL A 74 -5.14 -18.07 -22.28
CA VAL A 74 -5.08 -18.75 -23.58
C VAL A 74 -5.74 -20.12 -23.52
N ASN A 75 -5.59 -20.81 -22.39
CA ASN A 75 -6.07 -22.18 -22.19
C ASN A 75 -7.50 -22.24 -21.58
N LYS A 76 -8.02 -21.10 -21.12
CA LYS A 76 -9.35 -20.87 -20.52
C LYS A 76 -9.55 -21.56 -19.17
N ASP A 77 -8.49 -21.80 -18.41
CA ASP A 77 -8.59 -22.49 -17.13
C ASP A 77 -8.84 -21.56 -15.94
N GLY A 78 -8.67 -20.24 -16.12
CA GLY A 78 -8.88 -19.22 -15.11
C GLY A 78 -7.69 -18.99 -14.16
N LEU A 79 -6.56 -19.64 -14.41
CA LEU A 79 -5.33 -19.50 -13.66
C LEU A 79 -4.29 -18.71 -14.47
N GLN A 80 -3.32 -18.15 -13.78
CA GLN A 80 -2.13 -17.56 -14.37
C GLN A 80 -1.10 -18.65 -14.61
N ASP A 81 -0.74 -18.90 -15.87
CA ASP A 81 0.29 -19.87 -16.20
C ASP A 81 1.23 -19.46 -17.35
N ALA A 82 2.15 -20.35 -17.72
CA ALA A 82 3.18 -20.08 -18.72
C ALA A 82 2.65 -19.99 -20.17
N THR A 83 1.41 -20.42 -20.42
CA THR A 83 0.73 -20.31 -21.72
C THR A 83 0.06 -18.95 -21.92
N ASP A 84 -0.15 -18.23 -20.84
CA ASP A 84 -0.80 -16.93 -20.83
C ASP A 84 0.09 -15.79 -21.27
N ARG A 85 -0.54 -14.68 -21.67
CA ARG A 85 0.17 -13.50 -22.15
C ARG A 85 -0.29 -12.24 -21.43
N PRO A 86 0.62 -11.37 -20.98
CA PRO A 86 0.26 -10.10 -20.35
C PRO A 86 -0.53 -9.21 -21.32
N ILE A 87 -1.42 -8.38 -20.78
CA ILE A 87 -2.12 -7.35 -21.55
C ILE A 87 -1.65 -5.97 -21.11
N GLU A 88 -1.01 -5.24 -22.03
CA GLU A 88 -0.64 -3.83 -21.84
C GLU A 88 -1.83 -2.90 -22.11
N GLY A 89 -1.88 -1.79 -21.38
CA GLY A 89 -2.77 -0.67 -21.67
C GLY A 89 -4.22 -0.85 -21.19
N VAL A 90 -4.51 -1.89 -20.40
CA VAL A 90 -5.83 -2.12 -19.82
C VAL A 90 -6.07 -1.11 -18.72
N GLU A 91 -7.19 -0.40 -18.76
CA GLU A 91 -7.53 0.64 -17.79
C GLU A 91 -8.20 0.03 -16.55
N LEU A 92 -7.73 0.45 -15.37
CA LEU A 92 -8.28 0.04 -14.07
C LEU A 92 -8.58 1.26 -13.22
N MET A 93 -9.61 1.13 -12.39
CA MET A 93 -10.03 2.13 -11.41
C MET A 93 -10.14 1.50 -10.03
N ILE A 94 -9.94 2.32 -8.99
CA ILE A 94 -10.10 1.91 -7.60
C ILE A 94 -11.13 2.78 -6.89
N THR A 95 -11.97 2.16 -6.06
CA THR A 95 -12.90 2.84 -5.17
C THR A 95 -12.67 2.41 -3.72
N GLY A 96 -12.97 3.33 -2.80
CA GLY A 96 -12.85 3.11 -1.37
C GLY A 96 -13.97 2.22 -0.81
N PRO A 97 -13.94 1.94 0.50
CA PRO A 97 -14.95 1.11 1.17
C PRO A 97 -16.38 1.65 1.07
N ASP A 98 -16.53 2.96 0.85
CA ASP A 98 -17.80 3.66 0.64
C ASP A 98 -18.28 3.66 -0.83
N GLY A 99 -17.52 3.00 -1.72
CA GLY A 99 -17.77 2.96 -3.16
C GLY A 99 -17.45 4.27 -3.88
N GLN A 100 -16.81 5.24 -3.23
CA GLN A 100 -16.44 6.53 -3.83
C GLN A 100 -15.00 6.50 -4.38
N PRO A 101 -14.63 7.45 -5.26
CA PRO A 101 -13.25 7.64 -5.68
C PRO A 101 -12.31 7.85 -4.49
N VAL A 102 -11.15 7.19 -4.53
CA VAL A 102 -10.15 7.27 -3.47
C VAL A 102 -9.35 8.58 -3.56
N LYS A 103 -8.98 9.14 -2.41
CA LYS A 103 -7.88 10.10 -2.29
C LYS A 103 -6.67 9.41 -1.69
N ASP A 104 -5.50 9.69 -2.22
CA ASP A 104 -4.24 9.17 -1.69
C ASP A 104 -3.93 9.77 -0.31
N VAL A 105 -2.87 9.29 0.35
CA VAL A 105 -2.44 9.80 1.67
C VAL A 105 -2.05 11.28 1.67
N ASN A 106 -1.84 11.90 0.50
CA ASN A 106 -1.56 13.34 0.36
C ASN A 106 -2.85 14.17 0.16
N GLY A 107 -3.99 13.51 -0.07
CA GLY A 107 -5.29 14.12 -0.31
C GLY A 107 -5.60 14.36 -1.79
N ASP A 108 -4.75 13.87 -2.70
CA ASP A 108 -4.93 13.97 -4.14
C ASP A 108 -5.83 12.84 -4.66
N PRO A 109 -6.68 13.07 -5.68
CA PRO A 109 -7.50 12.00 -6.26
C PRO A 109 -6.63 10.90 -6.88
N VAL A 110 -6.95 9.63 -6.59
CA VAL A 110 -6.32 8.48 -7.24
C VAL A 110 -6.91 8.33 -8.65
N ALA A 111 -6.08 8.55 -9.66
CA ALA A 111 -6.48 8.46 -11.06
C ALA A 111 -6.56 6.99 -11.53
N PRO A 112 -7.32 6.70 -12.61
CA PRO A 112 -7.24 5.41 -13.28
C PRO A 112 -5.80 5.10 -13.72
N VAL A 113 -5.40 3.84 -13.63
CA VAL A 113 -4.09 3.35 -14.08
C VAL A 113 -4.25 2.48 -15.31
N LYS A 114 -3.15 2.28 -16.04
CA LYS A 114 -3.08 1.32 -17.14
C LYS A 114 -2.02 0.29 -16.85
N THR A 115 -2.28 -0.96 -17.25
CA THR A 115 -1.27 -2.01 -17.17
C THR A 115 -0.07 -1.70 -18.04
N ASP A 116 1.12 -2.05 -17.57
CA ASP A 116 2.36 -1.93 -18.32
C ASP A 116 2.55 -3.07 -19.34
N ALA A 117 3.69 -3.07 -20.04
CA ALA A 117 4.04 -4.11 -21.03
C ALA A 117 4.15 -5.53 -20.44
N SER A 118 4.32 -5.64 -19.12
CA SER A 118 4.30 -6.91 -18.37
C SER A 118 2.93 -7.22 -17.80
N GLY A 119 1.88 -6.49 -18.19
CA GLY A 119 0.50 -6.67 -17.74
C GLY A 119 0.26 -6.23 -16.30
N LYS A 120 1.22 -5.52 -15.68
CA LYS A 120 1.18 -5.19 -14.26
C LYS A 120 0.57 -3.81 -14.02
N TYR A 121 -0.16 -3.66 -12.92
CA TYR A 121 -0.71 -2.39 -12.48
C TYR A 121 -0.59 -2.25 -10.95
N LEU A 122 -0.47 -1.02 -10.46
CA LEU A 122 -0.47 -0.73 -9.04
C LEU A 122 -1.24 0.56 -8.75
N PHE A 123 -2.01 0.55 -7.67
CA PHE A 123 -2.48 1.73 -6.97
C PHE A 123 -1.65 1.89 -5.70
N GLU A 124 -0.79 2.92 -5.68
CA GLU A 124 0.11 3.21 -4.57
C GLU A 124 -0.43 4.38 -3.72
N LYS A 125 0.20 4.60 -2.55
CA LYS A 125 -0.10 5.74 -1.66
C LYS A 125 -1.55 5.76 -1.17
N LEU A 126 -2.19 4.59 -1.08
CA LEU A 126 -3.56 4.48 -0.60
C LEU A 126 -3.59 4.60 0.93
N PRO A 127 -4.61 5.24 1.52
CA PRO A 127 -4.83 5.19 2.96
C PRO A 127 -4.93 3.76 3.49
N VAL A 128 -4.45 3.53 4.71
CA VAL A 128 -4.78 2.30 5.45
C VAL A 128 -6.29 2.22 5.70
N LEU A 129 -6.79 0.99 5.83
CA LEU A 129 -8.20 0.69 6.08
C LEU A 129 -8.40 0.16 7.50
N ASP A 130 -9.64 0.17 7.98
CA ASP A 130 -10.04 -0.61 9.15
C ASP A 130 -10.14 -2.11 8.80
N ASP A 131 -10.04 -3.02 9.80
CA ASP A 131 -10.04 -4.49 9.62
C ASP A 131 -11.20 -5.07 8.77
N ASN A 132 -12.34 -4.37 8.68
CA ASN A 132 -13.54 -4.81 7.95
C ASN A 132 -13.80 -4.02 6.67
N GLN A 133 -12.84 -3.21 6.23
CA GLN A 133 -12.94 -2.41 5.03
C GLN A 133 -12.11 -3.02 3.90
N SER A 134 -12.50 -2.72 2.66
CA SER A 134 -11.79 -3.17 1.46
C SER A 134 -11.80 -2.09 0.41
N TYR A 135 -10.73 -2.04 -0.39
CA TYR A 135 -10.77 -1.36 -1.68
C TYR A 135 -11.46 -2.26 -2.70
N THR A 136 -12.07 -1.64 -3.73
CA THR A 136 -12.61 -2.35 -4.89
C THR A 136 -11.88 -1.87 -6.14
N VAL A 137 -11.28 -2.80 -6.88
CA VAL A 137 -10.73 -2.53 -8.23
C VAL A 137 -11.76 -2.93 -9.27
N THR A 138 -11.89 -2.11 -10.31
CA THR A 138 -12.70 -2.40 -11.50
C THR A 138 -11.82 -2.29 -12.73
N VAL A 139 -11.91 -3.26 -13.63
CA VAL A 139 -11.16 -3.31 -14.88
C VAL A 139 -12.09 -3.11 -16.07
N VAL A 140 -11.61 -2.36 -17.07
CA VAL A 140 -12.29 -2.26 -18.37
C VAL A 140 -11.81 -3.41 -19.26
N ALA A 141 -12.70 -4.36 -19.54
CA ALA A 141 -12.38 -5.49 -20.40
C ALA A 141 -11.85 -5.04 -21.78
N PRO A 142 -10.77 -5.66 -22.30
CA PRO A 142 -10.32 -5.40 -23.66
C PRO A 142 -11.41 -5.66 -24.70
N GLU A 143 -11.44 -4.86 -25.77
CA GLU A 143 -12.47 -4.99 -26.81
C GLU A 143 -12.47 -6.41 -27.42
N GLY A 144 -13.66 -7.04 -27.45
CA GLY A 144 -13.83 -8.39 -27.97
C GLY A 144 -13.41 -9.52 -27.01
N TYR A 145 -13.10 -9.20 -25.75
CA TYR A 145 -12.80 -10.18 -24.71
C TYR A 145 -13.84 -10.12 -23.58
N ILE A 146 -13.94 -11.21 -22.84
CA ILE A 146 -14.77 -11.35 -21.63
C ILE A 146 -13.89 -11.92 -20.50
N PRO A 147 -14.23 -11.68 -19.21
CA PRO A 147 -13.54 -12.31 -18.10
C PRO A 147 -13.50 -13.83 -18.29
N THR A 148 -12.37 -14.43 -17.93
CA THR A 148 -12.24 -15.89 -17.85
C THR A 148 -12.97 -16.44 -16.63
N LYS A 149 -12.84 -17.75 -16.39
CA LYS A 149 -13.38 -18.42 -15.20
C LYS A 149 -12.76 -17.79 -13.94
N PRO A 150 -13.56 -17.14 -13.07
CA PRO A 150 -13.04 -16.53 -11.86
C PRO A 150 -12.89 -17.56 -10.73
N GLU A 151 -12.13 -17.20 -9.70
CA GLU A 151 -12.08 -17.89 -8.40
C GLU A 151 -11.70 -19.38 -8.54
N VAL A 152 -10.67 -19.67 -9.33
CA VAL A 152 -10.22 -21.04 -9.61
C VAL A 152 -9.13 -21.45 -8.63
N GLY A 153 -9.37 -22.53 -7.90
CA GLY A 153 -8.43 -23.02 -6.89
C GLY A 153 -8.50 -22.21 -5.60
N ASP A 154 -7.48 -22.37 -4.75
CA ASP A 154 -7.42 -21.74 -3.42
C ASP A 154 -6.40 -20.59 -3.35
N ASP A 155 -5.61 -20.37 -4.41
CA ASP A 155 -4.56 -19.35 -4.45
C ASP A 155 -5.05 -18.11 -5.21
N ARG A 156 -5.47 -17.10 -4.44
CA ARG A 156 -5.96 -15.82 -4.97
C ARG A 156 -4.90 -15.00 -5.71
N ALA A 157 -3.61 -15.31 -5.55
CA ALA A 157 -2.54 -14.64 -6.29
C ALA A 157 -2.31 -15.24 -7.69
N LEU A 158 -3.00 -16.35 -8.01
CA LEU A 158 -2.84 -17.06 -9.28
C LEU A 158 -4.15 -17.23 -10.05
N ASP A 159 -5.29 -16.81 -9.50
CA ASP A 159 -6.59 -16.96 -10.15
C ASP A 159 -7.11 -15.65 -10.73
N SER A 160 -8.11 -15.75 -11.60
CA SER A 160 -8.81 -14.57 -12.11
C SER A 160 -9.91 -14.11 -11.16
N SER A 161 -10.14 -12.81 -11.15
CA SER A 161 -11.36 -12.17 -10.69
C SER A 161 -12.35 -12.00 -11.84
N THR A 162 -13.53 -11.44 -11.54
CA THR A 162 -14.46 -10.97 -12.58
C THR A 162 -14.00 -9.60 -13.12
N ASN A 163 -14.87 -8.76 -13.71
CA ASN A 163 -14.48 -7.37 -14.04
C ASN A 163 -14.27 -6.46 -12.82
N SER A 164 -14.48 -6.99 -11.60
CA SER A 164 -14.22 -6.28 -10.36
C SER A 164 -13.77 -7.26 -9.28
N ALA A 165 -12.93 -6.77 -8.37
CA ALA A 165 -12.39 -7.51 -7.24
C ALA A 165 -12.29 -6.61 -6.01
N LYS A 166 -12.45 -7.21 -4.83
CA LYS A 166 -12.18 -6.55 -3.55
C LYS A 166 -10.88 -7.05 -2.99
N THR A 167 -10.18 -6.20 -2.24
CA THR A 167 -9.03 -6.63 -1.44
C THR A 167 -9.49 -7.63 -0.39
N VAL A 168 -8.72 -8.71 -0.24
CA VAL A 168 -8.96 -9.82 0.69
C VAL A 168 -7.90 -9.90 1.77
N LEU A 169 -6.74 -9.26 1.57
CA LEU A 169 -5.69 -9.14 2.58
C LEU A 169 -5.89 -7.88 3.43
N PRO A 170 -5.50 -7.91 4.72
CA PRO A 170 -5.64 -6.75 5.61
C PRO A 170 -4.71 -5.62 5.19
N LEU A 171 -5.29 -4.44 4.96
CA LEU A 171 -4.57 -3.21 4.57
C LEU A 171 -4.54 -2.19 5.71
N VAL A 172 -4.27 -2.67 6.92
CA VAL A 172 -4.46 -1.92 8.19
C VAL A 172 -3.17 -1.33 8.76
N ALA A 173 -2.04 -1.54 8.09
CA ALA A 173 -0.72 -1.12 8.55
C ALA A 173 0.11 -0.54 7.41
N ASP A 174 1.07 0.33 7.77
CA ASP A 174 2.00 0.93 6.81
C ASP A 174 2.77 -0.13 6.02
N GLY A 175 2.81 0.05 4.70
CA GLY A 175 3.44 -0.86 3.76
C GLY A 175 2.67 -2.14 3.48
N ALA A 176 1.45 -2.32 4.01
CA ALA A 176 0.62 -3.46 3.67
C ALA A 176 0.24 -3.47 2.19
N LYS A 177 0.10 -4.67 1.61
CA LYS A 177 -0.17 -4.85 0.18
C LYS A 177 -1.19 -5.94 -0.05
N ASP A 178 -2.04 -5.74 -1.04
CA ASP A 178 -2.86 -6.78 -1.63
C ASP A 178 -2.61 -6.83 -3.14
N LEU A 179 -1.89 -7.87 -3.56
CA LEU A 179 -1.49 -8.09 -4.95
C LEU A 179 -2.24 -9.28 -5.57
N SER A 180 -3.42 -9.62 -5.05
CA SER A 180 -4.21 -10.78 -5.49
C SER A 180 -5.43 -10.38 -6.34
N LEU A 181 -5.52 -9.13 -6.80
CA LEU A 181 -6.63 -8.65 -7.62
C LEU A 181 -6.22 -8.72 -9.08
N ASP A 182 -6.40 -9.91 -9.62
CA ASP A 182 -5.90 -10.31 -10.92
C ASP A 182 -7.06 -10.52 -11.90
N PHE A 183 -6.85 -10.22 -13.19
CA PHE A 183 -7.90 -10.23 -14.21
C PHE A 183 -7.49 -10.96 -15.51
N GLY A 184 -8.00 -12.17 -15.70
CA GLY A 184 -7.82 -12.96 -16.90
C GLY A 184 -8.96 -12.76 -17.91
N PHE A 185 -8.62 -12.71 -19.20
CA PHE A 185 -9.57 -12.47 -20.28
C PHE A 185 -9.47 -13.50 -21.41
N VAL A 186 -10.62 -14.00 -21.87
CA VAL A 186 -10.75 -14.94 -23.00
C VAL A 186 -11.56 -14.32 -24.13
N ARG A 187 -11.38 -14.82 -25.36
CA ARG A 187 -12.31 -14.51 -26.45
C ARG A 187 -13.63 -15.28 -26.24
N PRO A 188 -14.79 -14.65 -26.46
CA PRO A 188 -16.07 -15.36 -26.41
C PRO A 188 -16.09 -16.47 -27.47
N GLU A 189 -16.66 -17.61 -27.12
CA GLU A 189 -16.90 -18.68 -28.09
C GLU A 189 -18.04 -18.28 -29.01
N VAL A 190 -17.78 -18.32 -30.33
CA VAL A 190 -18.84 -18.21 -31.32
C VAL A 190 -19.43 -19.60 -31.51
N THR A 191 -20.60 -19.83 -30.92
CA THR A 191 -21.44 -20.97 -31.30
C THR A 191 -22.18 -20.61 -32.59
N VAL A 192 -21.95 -21.41 -33.63
CA VAL A 192 -22.68 -21.38 -34.92
C VAL A 192 -23.72 -22.48 -34.93
#